data_AF-A0A650LTK5-F1
#
_entry.id   AF-A0A650LTK5-F1
#
_cell.length_a   1.000
_cell.length_b   1.000
_cell.length_c   1.000
_cell.angle_alpha   90.00
_cell.angle_beta   90.00
_cell.angle_gamma   90.00
#
_symmetry.space_group_name_H-M   'P 1'
#
loop_
_entity.id
_entity.type
_entity.pdbx_description
1 polymer ?
#
loop_
_entity_poly.entity_id
_entity_poly.type
_entity_poly.pdbx_seq_one_letter_code
_entity_poly.pdbx_strand_id
1 'polypeptide(L)' 'MGSYLGKLVKVKMDRPLGSKPPKHNFIYPLNYAFIPNTTSGDGEEIDVYYTLLESLTL' A
#
# COMPACT_ATOMS: atom_id res chain seq x y z
N MET A 1 0.80 11.74 -10.87
CA MET A 1 -0.45 10.95 -10.88
C MET A 1 -0.57 9.94 -12.02
N GLY A 2 -0.33 10.29 -13.30
CA GLY A 2 -0.68 9.40 -14.42
C GLY A 2 0.17 8.13 -14.61
N SER A 3 1.37 8.05 -14.03
CA SER A 3 2.35 7.00 -14.38
C SER A 3 1.93 5.56 -14.04
N TYR A 4 0.96 5.38 -13.12
CA TYR A 4 0.55 4.08 -12.58
C TYR A 4 -0.92 3.72 -12.85
N LEU A 5 -1.71 4.62 -13.42
CA LEU A 5 -3.11 4.34 -13.74
C LEU A 5 -3.21 3.26 -14.83
N GLY A 6 -4.05 2.25 -14.60
CA GLY A 6 -4.27 1.15 -15.55
C GLY A 6 -3.11 0.16 -15.69
N LYS A 7 -2.11 0.21 -14.79
CA LYS A 7 -0.95 -0.69 -14.82
C LYS A 7 -0.97 -1.66 -13.65
N LEU A 8 -0.48 -2.86 -13.90
CA LEU A 8 -0.10 -3.78 -12.82
C LEU A 8 1.18 -3.29 -12.18
N VAL A 9 1.17 -3.17 -10.86
CA VAL A 9 2.30 -2.66 -10.07
C VAL A 9 2.64 -3.68 -9.00
N LYS A 10 3.94 -3.95 -8.83
CA LYS A 10 4.43 -4.75 -7.71
C LYS A 10 4.59 -3.86 -6.49
N VAL A 11 4.03 -4.29 -5.37
CA VAL A 11 4.08 -3.56 -4.10
C VAL A 11 4.69 -4.46 -3.03
N LYS A 12 5.30 -3.85 -2.01
CA LYS A 12 5.79 -4.53 -0.82
C LYS A 12 4.85 -4.23 0.34
N MET A 13 4.29 -5.27 0.95
CA MET A 13 3.43 -5.13 2.13
C MET A 13 4.25 -4.66 3.33
N ASP A 14 3.79 -3.61 4.01
CA ASP A 14 4.41 -3.10 5.23
C ASP A 14 3.50 -3.35 6.44
N ARG A 15 2.22 -2.96 6.34
CA ARG A 15 1.27 -3.01 7.47
C ARG A 15 -0.01 -3.71 7.01
N PRO A 16 -0.11 -5.02 7.25
CA PRO A 16 -1.30 -5.79 6.89
C PRO A 16 -2.56 -5.26 7.58
N LEU A 17 -3.71 -5.46 6.94
CA LEU A 17 -5.03 -5.23 7.52
C LEU A 17 -5.13 -5.91 8.89
N GLY A 18 -5.64 -5.18 9.88
CA GLY A 18 -5.80 -5.71 11.23
C GLY A 18 -4.52 -5.68 12.08
N SER A 19 -3.37 -5.34 11.50
CA SER A 19 -2.15 -5.20 12.28
C SER A 19 -2.23 -4.00 13.25
N LYS A 20 -1.54 -4.12 14.38
CA LYS A 20 -1.47 -3.10 15.42
C LYS A 20 0.00 -2.69 15.63
N PRO A 21 0.35 -1.40 15.51
CA PRO A 21 1.70 -0.94 15.78
C PRO A 21 2.05 -1.14 17.27
N PRO A 22 3.30 -1.50 17.61
CA PRO A 22 3.71 -1.67 19.01
C PRO A 22 3.59 -0.41 19.86
N LYS A 23 3.73 0.77 19.24
CA LYS A 23 3.76 2.08 19.92
C LYS A 23 2.41 2.81 19.95
N HIS A 24 1.46 2.41 19.10
CA HIS A 24 0.21 3.16 18.92
C HIS A 24 -1.00 2.24 19.04
N ASN A 25 -2.00 2.69 19.80
CA ASN A 25 -3.17 1.88 20.14
C ASN A 25 -4.28 1.95 19.07
N PHE A 26 -3.94 1.77 17.80
CA PHE A 26 -4.90 1.69 16.71
C PHE A 26 -4.61 0.51 15.79
N ILE A 27 -5.61 0.11 15.02
CA ILE A 27 -5.53 -1.00 14.08
C ILE A 27 -5.52 -0.43 12.67
N TYR A 28 -4.69 -0.97 11.78
CA TYR A 28 -4.74 -0.61 10.36
C TYR A 28 -6.04 -1.13 9.74
N PRO A 29 -6.96 -0.24 9.30
CA PRO A 29 -8.25 -0.65 8.76
C PRO A 29 -8.16 -1.11 7.30
N LEU A 30 -6.97 -1.00 6.69
CA LEU A 30 -6.64 -1.38 5.32
C LEU A 30 -5.22 -1.94 5.28
N ASN A 31 -4.91 -2.70 4.22
CA ASN A 31 -3.53 -3.07 3.93
C ASN A 31 -2.77 -1.83 3.46
N TYR A 32 -1.61 -1.56 4.07
CA TYR A 32 -0.69 -0.51 3.66
C TYR A 32 0.62 -1.13 3.15
N ALA A 33 1.01 -0.67 1.97
CA ALA A 33 2.16 -1.13 1.20
C ALA A 33 2.83 0.06 0.52
N PHE A 34 3.93 -0.18 -0.17
CA PHE A 34 4.61 0.84 -0.98
C PHE A 34 5.21 0.23 -2.25
N ILE A 35 5.52 1.08 -3.23
CA ILE A 35 6.20 0.67 -4.47
C ILE A 35 7.72 0.82 -4.26
N PRO A 36 8.50 -0.29 -4.20
CA PRO A 36 9.93 -0.19 -3.96
C PRO A 36 10.66 0.51 -5.10
N ASN A 37 11.78 1.17 -4.78
CA ASN A 37 12.61 1.91 -5.73
C ASN A 37 11.87 3.05 -6.45
N THR A 38 10.94 3.70 -5.75
CA THR A 38 10.29 4.93 -6.20
C THR A 38 10.61 6.06 -5.25
N THR A 39 10.39 7.30 -5.70
CA THR A 39 10.54 8.48 -4.86
C THR A 39 9.30 9.36 -5.04
N SER A 40 8.64 9.60 -3.92
CA SER A 40 7.48 10.46 -3.70
C SER A 40 7.93 11.92 -3.56
N GLY A 41 6.97 12.84 -3.48
CA GLY A 41 7.24 14.27 -3.29
C GLY A 41 7.86 14.63 -1.94
N ASP A 42 7.76 13.74 -0.96
CA ASP A 42 8.38 13.84 0.37
C ASP A 42 9.73 13.10 0.48
N GLY A 43 10.18 12.46 -0.60
CA GLY A 43 11.46 11.73 -0.64
C GLY A 43 11.36 10.24 -0.26
N GLU A 44 10.19 9.76 0.19
CA GLU A 44 9.96 8.35 0.55
C GLU A 44 9.46 7.54 -0.67
N GLU A 45 9.23 6.23 -0.53
CA GLU A 45 8.54 5.48 -1.58
C GLU A 45 7.07 5.89 -1.74
N ILE A 46 6.49 5.60 -2.91
CA ILE A 46 5.07 5.85 -3.16
C ILE A 46 4.22 4.88 -2.34
N ASP A 47 3.40 5.44 -1.46
CA ASP A 47 2.40 4.72 -0.67
C ASP A 47 1.31 4.05 -1.51
N VAL A 48 0.88 2.88 -1.06
CA VAL A 48 -0.23 2.11 -1.63
C VAL A 48 -1.17 1.64 -0.52
N TYR A 49 -2.44 2.03 -0.66
CA TYR A 49 -3.52 1.51 0.16
C TYR A 49 -4.30 0.49 -0.64
N TYR A 50 -4.34 -0.76 -0.17
CA TYR A 50 -5.06 -1.83 -0.83
C TYR A 50 -6.35 -2.14 -0.07
N THR A 51 -7.47 -1.71 -0.67
CA THR A 51 -8.81 -2.10 -0.25
C THR A 51 -9.18 -3.41 -0.94
N LEU A 52 -9.65 -4.41 -0.18
CA LEU A 52 -10.27 -5.59 -0.78
C LEU A 52 -11.48 -5.14 -1.61
N LEU A 53 -11.30 -5.11 -2.92
CA LEU A 53 -12.36 -5.36 -3.88
C LEU A 53 -11.90 -6.61 -4.61
N GLU A 54 -12.64 -7.70 -4.49
CA GLU A 54 -12.38 -8.87 -5.32
C GLU A 54 -12.43 -8.42 -6.79
N SER A 55 -11.27 -8.30 -7.41
CA SER A 55 -11.13 -8.67 -8.80
C SER A 55 -10.26 -9.91 -8.80
N LEU A 56 -10.92 -11.04 -8.48
CA LEU A 56 -10.48 -12.32 -8.99
C LEU A 56 -10.25 -12.12 -10.49
N THR A 57 -9.00 -12.17 -10.92
CA THR A 57 -8.73 -12.52 -12.31
C THR A 57 -8.38 -14.00 -12.26
N LEU A 58 -9.35 -14.83 -12.67
CA LEU A 58 -9.11 -16.20 -13.11
C LEU A 58 -8.19 -16.19 -14.35
#